data_AF-A0A269XQ40-F1
#
_entry.id   AF-A0A269XQ40-F1
#
_cell.length_a   1.000
_cell.length_b   1.000
_cell.length_c   1.000
_cell.angle_alpha   90.00
_cell.angle_beta   90.00
_cell.angle_gamma   90.00
#
_symmetry.space_group_name_H-M   'P 1'
#
loop_
_entity.id
_entity.type
_entity.pdbx_description
1 polymer ?
#
loop_
_entity_poly.entity_id
_entity_poly.type
_entity_poly.pdbx_seq_one_letter_code
_entity_poly.pdbx_strand_id
1 'polypeptide(L)'
;KFNYSGLQCPGPIVNISKEIKNIQEGDQIEVTVTDPGFANDIKSWAKQTGHVLVKLEEDDNEIKAIIQKGQPKNLEVSHTSKGTTIVLFSGELDKAVAAMIIANGAKAAGRDVTIFFTFWGLNALKKAQTVNVKKKGIAKMFDFMLPKTPLKMPLSKMNMFGLGNIMMRYVMKKKNVD
;
A
#
# COMPACT_ATOMS: atom_id res chain seq x y z
N LYS A 1 16.51 -22.55 8.58
CA LYS A 1 16.74 -21.20 9.14
C LYS A 1 17.35 -20.33 8.06
N PHE A 2 16.82 -19.13 7.83
CA PHE A 2 17.24 -18.24 6.75
C PHE A 2 17.48 -16.82 7.26
N ASN A 3 18.42 -16.10 6.66
CA ASN A 3 18.70 -14.71 6.98
C ASN A 3 18.45 -13.85 5.73
N TYR A 4 17.51 -12.92 5.84
CA TYR A 4 17.12 -11.97 4.79
C TYR A 4 17.26 -10.52 5.29
N SER A 5 18.11 -10.29 6.28
CA SER A 5 18.53 -8.96 6.71
C SER A 5 19.13 -8.16 5.55
N GLY A 6 18.94 -6.85 5.56
CA GLY A 6 19.36 -5.94 4.49
C GLY A 6 18.44 -5.90 3.27
N LEU A 7 17.50 -6.83 3.11
CA LEU A 7 16.46 -6.74 2.08
C LEU A 7 15.30 -5.86 2.56
N GLN A 8 14.74 -5.08 1.65
CA GLN A 8 13.51 -4.31 1.87
C GLN A 8 12.31 -4.97 1.19
N CYS A 9 11.10 -4.66 1.66
CA CYS A 9 9.86 -5.08 1.01
C CYS A 9 9.89 -4.79 -0.52
N PRO A 10 9.55 -5.77 -1.39
CA PRO A 10 8.93 -7.07 -1.09
C PRO A 10 9.91 -8.24 -0.88
N GLY A 11 11.22 -8.00 -0.88
CA GLY A 11 12.28 -9.02 -0.91
C GLY A 11 12.13 -10.16 0.11
N PRO A 12 12.01 -9.87 1.43
CA PRO A 12 11.91 -10.91 2.45
C PRO A 12 10.74 -11.88 2.21
N ILE A 13 9.53 -11.36 1.92
CA ILE A 13 8.33 -12.16 1.68
C ILE A 13 8.47 -13.03 0.43
N VAL A 14 9.07 -12.49 -0.64
CA VAL A 14 9.32 -13.25 -1.87
C VAL A 14 10.22 -14.46 -1.61
N ASN A 15 11.27 -14.29 -0.81
CA ASN A 15 12.17 -15.40 -0.49
C ASN A 15 11.51 -16.42 0.45
N ILE A 16 10.81 -15.97 1.49
CA ILE A 16 10.03 -16.85 2.38
C ILE A 16 9.04 -17.70 1.59
N SER A 17 8.32 -17.10 0.64
CA SER A 17 7.37 -17.80 -0.23
C SER A 17 8.04 -18.88 -1.09
N LYS A 18 9.28 -18.67 -1.55
CA LYS A 18 10.03 -19.69 -2.28
C LYS A 18 10.44 -20.85 -1.37
N GLU A 19 10.93 -20.57 -0.17
CA GLU A 19 11.36 -21.62 0.76
C GLU A 19 10.17 -22.46 1.26
N ILE A 20 9.04 -21.84 1.59
CA ILE A 20 7.84 -22.57 2.03
C ILE A 20 7.32 -23.54 0.95
N LYS A 21 7.52 -23.24 -0.34
CA LYS A 21 7.14 -24.19 -1.40
C LYS A 21 7.94 -25.49 -1.36
N ASN A 22 9.16 -25.48 -0.83
CA ASN A 22 10.09 -26.61 -0.84
C ASN A 22 10.00 -27.53 0.39
N ILE A 23 9.19 -27.18 1.39
CA ILE A 23 9.01 -27.97 2.63
C ILE A 23 7.63 -28.65 2.68
N GLN A 24 7.42 -29.59 3.61
CA GLN A 24 6.15 -30.30 3.77
C GLN A 24 5.17 -29.53 4.66
N GLU A 25 3.88 -29.86 4.58
CA GLU A 25 2.89 -29.30 5.51
C GLU A 25 3.24 -29.67 6.94
N GLY A 26 3.15 -28.71 7.86
CA GLY A 26 3.59 -28.88 9.24
C GLY A 26 5.05 -28.49 9.50
N ASP A 27 5.91 -28.44 8.47
CA ASP A 27 7.29 -27.99 8.63
C ASP A 27 7.37 -26.50 8.96
N GLN A 28 8.42 -26.12 9.67
CA GLN A 28 8.67 -24.75 10.10
C GLN A 28 9.96 -24.19 9.51
N ILE A 29 9.91 -22.91 9.15
CA ILE A 29 11.10 -22.13 8.83
C ILE A 29 11.24 -20.98 9.81
N GLU A 30 12.47 -20.75 10.25
CA GLU A 30 12.87 -19.58 11.03
C GLU A 30 13.55 -18.59 10.09
N VAL A 31 13.14 -17.33 10.13
CA VAL A 31 13.71 -16.25 9.32
C VAL A 31 14.07 -15.03 10.16
N THR A 32 15.20 -14.41 9.82
CA THR A 32 15.66 -13.12 10.39
C THR A 32 15.60 -12.04 9.32
N VAL A 33 15.01 -10.89 9.64
CA VAL A 33 14.80 -9.76 8.73
C VAL A 33 15.02 -8.44 9.47
N THR A 34 15.63 -7.44 8.83
CA THR A 34 15.87 -6.10 9.43
C THR A 34 14.94 -5.02 8.85
N ASP A 35 14.04 -5.38 7.93
CA ASP A 35 13.06 -4.46 7.36
C ASP A 35 11.96 -4.12 8.38
N PRO A 36 11.79 -2.85 8.78
CA PRO A 36 10.79 -2.47 9.79
C PRO A 36 9.34 -2.73 9.34
N GLY A 37 9.08 -2.84 8.03
CA GLY A 37 7.76 -3.20 7.49
C GLY A 37 7.41 -4.68 7.65
N PHE A 38 8.41 -5.54 7.87
CA PHE A 38 8.27 -6.98 7.78
C PHE A 38 7.25 -7.59 8.75
N ALA A 39 7.18 -7.08 9.98
CA ALA A 39 6.26 -7.60 10.99
C ALA A 39 4.79 -7.58 10.55
N ASN A 40 4.36 -6.51 9.86
CA ASN A 40 2.99 -6.42 9.35
C ASN A 40 2.80 -7.23 8.06
N ASP A 41 3.83 -7.23 7.21
CA ASP A 41 3.82 -7.96 5.95
C ASP A 41 3.74 -9.47 6.18
N ILE A 42 4.52 -10.03 7.11
CA ILE A 42 4.54 -11.47 7.39
C ILE A 42 3.25 -11.96 8.04
N LYS A 43 2.66 -11.16 8.95
CA LYS A 43 1.34 -11.44 9.55
C LYS A 43 0.26 -11.51 8.46
N SER A 44 0.26 -10.52 7.56
CA SER A 44 -0.71 -10.44 6.48
C SER A 44 -0.53 -11.57 5.48
N TRP A 45 0.71 -11.83 5.07
CA TRP A 45 1.07 -12.88 4.14
C TRP A 45 0.67 -14.26 4.65
N ALA A 46 1.08 -14.63 5.87
CA ALA A 46 0.74 -15.92 6.46
C ALA A 46 -0.79 -16.14 6.52
N LYS A 47 -1.54 -15.11 6.95
CA LYS A 47 -3.01 -15.16 7.02
C LYS A 47 -3.67 -15.36 5.66
N GLN A 48 -3.14 -14.72 4.61
CA GLN A 48 -3.66 -14.78 3.24
C GLN A 48 -3.34 -16.11 2.57
N THR A 49 -2.12 -16.63 2.75
CA THR A 49 -1.68 -17.88 2.11
C THR A 49 -2.15 -19.14 2.84
N GLY A 50 -2.62 -19.01 4.09
CA GLY A 50 -3.06 -20.14 4.91
C GLY A 50 -1.94 -20.77 5.75
N HIS A 51 -0.78 -20.12 5.82
CA HIS A 51 0.31 -20.52 6.70
C HIS A 51 0.10 -19.98 8.12
N VAL A 52 0.83 -20.54 9.09
CA VAL A 52 0.73 -20.17 10.51
C VAL A 52 1.99 -19.44 10.93
N LEU A 53 1.84 -18.22 11.43
CA LEU A 53 2.92 -17.50 12.10
C LEU A 53 2.98 -17.99 13.56
N VAL A 54 3.95 -18.86 13.85
CA VAL A 54 4.10 -19.52 15.17
C VAL A 54 4.72 -18.57 16.18
N LYS A 55 5.72 -17.80 15.75
CA LYS A 55 6.45 -16.88 16.62
C LYS A 55 6.85 -15.64 15.83
N LEU A 56 6.78 -14.48 16.49
CA LEU A 56 7.31 -13.23 15.99
C LEU A 56 7.96 -12.48 17.15
N GLU A 57 9.25 -12.21 17.02
CA GLU A 57 10.03 -11.43 17.97
C GLU A 57 10.55 -10.19 17.24
N GLU A 58 10.27 -9.02 17.79
CA GLU A 58 10.66 -7.73 17.26
C GLU A 58 11.68 -7.12 18.24
N ASP A 59 12.95 -7.14 17.86
CA ASP A 59 14.03 -6.41 18.55
C ASP A 59 14.29 -5.09 17.82
N ASP A 60 15.01 -4.15 18.44
CA ASP A 60 15.25 -2.80 17.89
C ASP A 60 15.88 -2.79 16.48
N ASN A 61 16.63 -3.82 16.12
CA ASN A 61 17.34 -3.93 14.83
C ASN A 61 16.95 -5.15 14.00
N GLU A 62 16.33 -6.17 14.58
CA GLU A 62 16.05 -7.44 13.89
C GLU A 62 14.67 -7.96 14.26
N ILE A 63 13.99 -8.54 13.28
CA ILE A 63 12.71 -9.22 13.42
C ILE A 63 12.94 -10.69 13.10
N LYS A 64 12.61 -11.56 14.05
CA LYS A 64 12.68 -13.02 13.89
C LYS A 64 11.28 -13.59 13.82
N ALA A 65 11.00 -14.36 12.78
CA ALA A 65 9.71 -15.01 12.59
C ALA A 65 9.87 -16.51 12.39
N ILE A 66 9.00 -17.29 13.02
CA ILE A 66 8.85 -18.73 12.76
C ILE A 66 7.53 -18.93 12.04
N ILE A 67 7.60 -19.43 10.81
CA ILE A 67 6.43 -19.71 9.98
C ILE A 67 6.31 -21.21 9.78
N GLN A 68 5.15 -21.76 10.10
CA GLN A 68 4.78 -23.13 9.80
C GLN A 68 3.98 -23.18 8.50
N LYS A 69 4.35 -24.10 7.61
CA LYS A 69 3.58 -24.37 6.39
C LYS A 69 2.23 -24.95 6.77
N GLY A 70 1.19 -24.15 6.61
CA GLY A 70 -0.19 -24.59 6.65
C GLY A 70 -0.72 -24.96 5.26
N GLN A 71 -1.96 -25.41 5.23
CA GLN A 71 -2.65 -25.71 3.99
C GLN A 71 -2.94 -24.43 3.20
N PRO A 72 -2.78 -24.45 1.87
CA PRO A 72 -3.12 -23.30 1.05
C PRO A 72 -4.60 -22.96 1.24
N LYS A 73 -4.87 -21.73 1.69
CA LYS A 73 -6.24 -21.23 1.65
C LYS A 73 -6.70 -21.15 0.21
N ASN A 74 -7.91 -21.64 -0.05
CA ASN A 74 -8.56 -21.44 -1.34
C ASN A 74 -8.88 -19.94 -1.46
N LEU A 75 -7.96 -19.20 -2.07
CA LEU A 75 -8.18 -17.80 -2.40
C LEU A 75 -9.27 -17.78 -3.46
N GLU A 76 -10.49 -17.40 -3.09
CA GLU A 76 -11.55 -17.14 -4.05
C GLU A 76 -11.12 -15.98 -4.95
N VAL A 77 -10.50 -16.32 -6.08
CA VAL A 77 -10.21 -15.34 -7.13
C VAL A 77 -11.54 -14.98 -7.75
N SER A 78 -12.07 -13.82 -7.38
CA SER A 78 -13.26 -13.26 -8.02
C SER A 78 -12.93 -12.91 -9.47
N HIS A 79 -13.18 -13.86 -10.38
CA HIS A 79 -13.10 -13.64 -11.81
C HIS A 79 -14.27 -12.77 -12.25
N THR A 80 -14.04 -11.46 -12.29
CA THR A 80 -14.99 -10.52 -12.87
C THR A 80 -14.63 -10.31 -14.34
N SER A 81 -15.44 -10.85 -15.26
CA SER A 81 -15.28 -10.62 -16.71
C SER A 81 -15.49 -9.15 -17.09
N LYS A 82 -16.02 -8.34 -16.17
CA LYS A 82 -16.31 -6.92 -16.34
C LYS A 82 -15.54 -6.03 -15.36
N GLY A 83 -14.47 -6.53 -14.75
CA GLY A 83 -13.64 -5.76 -13.82
C GLY A 83 -12.90 -4.60 -14.50
N THR A 84 -12.75 -3.48 -13.79
CA THR A 84 -11.91 -2.35 -14.18
C THR A 84 -10.86 -2.12 -13.11
N THR A 85 -9.58 -2.27 -13.48
CA THR A 85 -8.46 -2.04 -12.57
C THR A 85 -7.70 -0.78 -12.98
N ILE A 86 -7.50 0.13 -12.04
CA ILE A 86 -6.74 1.37 -12.23
C ILE A 86 -5.52 1.34 -11.33
N VAL A 87 -4.32 1.61 -11.87
CA VAL A 87 -3.11 1.83 -11.06
C VAL A 87 -2.86 3.33 -10.96
N LEU A 88 -3.04 3.90 -9.77
CA LEU A 88 -2.79 5.32 -9.52
C LEU A 88 -1.40 5.51 -8.90
N PHE A 89 -0.42 5.82 -9.76
CA PHE A 89 0.94 6.19 -9.37
C PHE A 89 1.07 7.70 -9.10
N SER A 90 0.33 8.51 -9.84
CA SER A 90 0.42 9.96 -9.85
C SER A 90 -0.07 10.60 -8.55
N GLY A 91 0.64 11.65 -8.10
CA GLY A 91 0.38 12.37 -6.85
C GLY A 91 -0.31 13.71 -7.04
N GLU A 92 -0.78 14.00 -8.24
CA GLU A 92 -1.45 15.25 -8.61
C GLU A 92 -2.97 15.12 -8.50
N LEU A 93 -3.62 16.18 -8.01
CA LEU A 93 -5.05 16.20 -7.70
C LEU A 93 -5.92 15.90 -8.91
N ASP A 94 -5.64 16.53 -10.06
CA ASP A 94 -6.41 16.39 -11.29
C ASP A 94 -6.35 14.96 -11.86
N LYS A 95 -5.19 14.30 -11.78
CA LYS A 95 -5.04 12.90 -12.20
C LYS A 95 -5.77 11.95 -11.24
N ALA A 96 -5.71 12.21 -9.94
CA ALA A 96 -6.45 11.44 -8.95
C ALA A 96 -7.97 11.59 -9.14
N VAL A 97 -8.46 12.83 -9.34
CA VAL A 97 -9.88 13.11 -9.61
C VAL A 97 -10.33 12.43 -10.91
N ALA A 98 -9.53 12.49 -11.99
CA ALA A 98 -9.84 11.80 -13.23
C ALA A 98 -9.97 10.28 -13.04
N ALA A 99 -9.05 9.66 -12.28
CA ALA A 99 -9.12 8.24 -11.95
C ALA A 99 -10.40 7.89 -11.16
N MET A 100 -10.80 8.73 -10.19
CA MET A 100 -12.03 8.54 -9.42
C MET A 100 -13.30 8.73 -10.27
N ILE A 101 -13.30 9.68 -11.20
CA ILE A 101 -14.41 9.87 -12.15
C ILE A 101 -14.60 8.63 -13.02
N ILE A 102 -13.50 8.12 -13.59
CA ILE A 102 -13.52 6.90 -14.41
C ILE A 102 -14.00 5.70 -13.59
N ALA A 103 -13.49 5.56 -12.36
CA ALA A 103 -13.88 4.50 -11.44
C ALA A 103 -15.37 4.55 -11.09
N ASN A 104 -15.89 5.72 -10.74
CA ASN A 104 -17.31 5.88 -10.41
C ASN A 104 -18.21 5.63 -11.62
N GLY A 105 -17.80 6.10 -12.81
CA GLY A 105 -18.52 5.80 -14.06
C GLY A 105 -18.56 4.30 -14.38
N ALA A 106 -17.42 3.60 -14.23
CA ALA A 106 -17.36 2.16 -14.39
C ALA A 106 -18.24 1.42 -13.36
N LYS A 107 -18.20 1.85 -12.09
CA LYS A 107 -19.01 1.25 -11.02
C LYS A 107 -20.51 1.46 -11.26
N ALA A 108 -20.91 2.65 -11.68
CA ALA A 108 -22.29 2.97 -12.05
C ALA A 108 -22.78 2.12 -13.25
N ALA A 109 -21.88 1.76 -14.17
CA ALA A 109 -22.16 0.84 -15.28
C ALA A 109 -22.19 -0.65 -14.87
N GLY A 110 -22.19 -0.96 -13.57
CA GLY A 110 -22.25 -2.33 -13.06
C GLY A 110 -20.94 -3.11 -13.16
N ARG A 111 -19.79 -2.42 -13.26
CA ARG A 111 -18.46 -3.05 -13.24
C ARG A 111 -17.91 -3.11 -11.83
N ASP A 112 -17.12 -4.14 -11.54
CA ASP A 112 -16.30 -4.18 -10.33
C ASP A 112 -15.05 -3.32 -10.55
N VAL A 113 -14.76 -2.42 -9.61
CA VAL A 113 -13.67 -1.46 -9.78
C VAL A 113 -12.67 -1.62 -8.65
N THR A 114 -11.41 -1.76 -9.04
CA THR A 114 -10.27 -1.84 -8.12
C THR A 114 -9.28 -0.74 -8.46
N ILE A 115 -8.92 0.09 -7.48
CA ILE A 115 -7.88 1.10 -7.65
C ILE A 115 -6.68 0.72 -6.78
N PHE A 116 -5.53 0.51 -7.40
CA PHE A 116 -4.27 0.24 -6.74
C PHE A 116 -3.46 1.54 -6.63
N PHE A 117 -3.37 2.08 -5.41
CA PHE A 117 -2.62 3.31 -5.13
C PHE A 117 -1.17 2.97 -4.81
N THR A 118 -0.22 3.63 -5.48
CA THR A 118 1.22 3.39 -5.30
C THR A 118 2.00 4.68 -5.29
N PHE A 119 3.20 4.67 -4.67
CA PHE A 119 4.11 5.80 -4.63
C PHE A 119 3.41 7.13 -4.25
N TRP A 120 3.37 8.10 -5.17
CA TRP A 120 2.78 9.41 -4.94
C TRP A 120 1.25 9.37 -4.90
N GLY A 121 0.62 8.36 -5.52
CA GLY A 121 -0.82 8.13 -5.47
C GLY A 121 -1.33 7.86 -4.05
N LEU A 122 -0.48 7.36 -3.14
CA LEU A 122 -0.80 7.20 -1.73
C LEU A 122 -1.18 8.54 -1.05
N ASN A 123 -0.75 9.68 -1.61
CA ASN A 123 -1.14 10.99 -1.12
C ASN A 123 -2.65 11.24 -1.19
N ALA A 124 -3.35 10.60 -2.14
CA ALA A 124 -4.81 10.67 -2.26
C ALA A 124 -5.54 9.95 -1.12
N LEU A 125 -4.88 8.99 -0.45
CA LEU A 125 -5.45 8.18 0.64
C LEU A 125 -5.15 8.75 2.04
N LYS A 126 -4.40 9.84 2.13
CA LYS A 126 -4.04 10.43 3.43
C LYS A 126 -5.29 10.90 4.18
N LYS A 127 -5.41 10.50 5.45
CA LYS A 127 -6.49 10.96 6.32
C LYS A 127 -6.37 12.46 6.56
N ALA A 128 -7.50 13.15 6.65
CA ALA A 128 -7.53 14.58 6.98
C ALA A 128 -6.98 14.87 8.38
N GLN A 129 -7.18 13.95 9.33
CA GLN A 129 -6.60 14.00 10.66
C GLN A 129 -5.21 13.33 10.64
N THR A 130 -4.17 14.13 10.84
CA THR A 130 -2.79 13.65 10.86
C THR A 130 -2.43 13.06 12.23
N VAL A 131 -1.97 11.82 12.27
CA VAL A 131 -1.37 11.21 13.45
C VAL A 131 0.08 11.66 13.56
N ASN A 132 0.48 12.21 14.70
CA ASN A 132 1.86 12.63 14.93
C ASN A 132 2.75 11.40 15.22
N VAL A 133 3.61 11.07 14.27
CA VAL A 133 4.62 10.01 14.41
C VAL A 133 6.01 10.65 14.45
N LYS A 134 6.85 10.26 15.43
CA LYS A 134 8.23 10.77 15.53
C LYS A 134 9.09 10.19 14.39
N LYS A 135 9.37 11.00 13.36
CA LYS A 135 10.26 10.64 12.24
C LYS A 135 11.64 11.29 12.41
N LYS A 136 12.71 10.60 12.00
CA LYS A 136 14.11 11.09 12.06
C LYS A 136 14.71 11.22 10.65
N GLY A 137 15.72 12.07 10.51
CA GLY A 137 16.52 12.23 9.28
C GLY A 137 15.70 12.57 8.03
N ILE A 138 16.01 11.91 6.92
CA ILE A 138 15.40 12.12 5.59
C ILE A 138 13.89 11.85 5.61
N ALA A 139 13.41 10.90 6.42
CA ALA A 139 11.97 10.61 6.53
C ALA A 139 11.17 11.82 7.06
N LYS A 140 11.76 12.63 7.95
CA LYS A 140 11.14 13.88 8.43
C LYS A 140 11.10 14.95 7.32
N MET A 141 12.15 15.01 6.51
CA MET A 141 12.21 15.92 5.36
C MET A 141 11.15 15.57 4.30
N PHE A 142 11.02 14.28 3.95
CA PHE A 142 9.96 13.82 3.05
C PHE A 142 8.56 14.10 3.60
N ASP A 143 8.33 13.88 4.89
CA ASP A 143 7.04 14.16 5.52
C ASP A 143 6.66 15.65 5.46
N PHE A 144 7.66 16.53 5.55
CA PHE A 144 7.46 17.97 5.40
C PHE A 144 7.18 18.38 3.94
N MET A 145 7.87 17.75 2.97
CA MET A 145 7.75 18.07 1.55
C MET A 145 6.47 17.52 0.91
N LEU A 146 5.97 16.38 1.41
CA LEU A 146 4.77 15.74 0.88
C LEU A 146 3.49 16.44 1.34
N PRO A 147 2.42 16.41 0.53
CA PRO A 147 1.13 16.97 0.93
C PRO A 147 0.60 16.23 2.16
N LYS A 148 0.27 16.97 3.22
CA LYS A 148 -0.25 16.39 4.47
C LYS A 148 -1.67 15.84 4.33
N THR A 149 -2.43 16.37 3.38
CA THR A 149 -3.82 16.01 3.10
C THR A 149 -4.07 15.93 1.60
N PRO A 150 -5.06 15.14 1.13
CA PRO A 150 -5.42 15.09 -0.29
C PRO A 150 -5.81 16.46 -0.85
N LEU A 151 -6.31 17.35 0.03
CA LEU A 151 -6.67 18.72 -0.32
C LEU A 151 -5.47 19.56 -0.81
N LYS A 152 -4.27 19.24 -0.33
CA LYS A 152 -3.02 19.96 -0.65
C LYS A 152 -2.24 19.32 -1.79
N MET A 153 -2.79 18.33 -2.48
CA MET A 153 -2.14 17.75 -3.66
C MET A 153 -1.99 18.83 -4.76
N PRO A 154 -0.83 18.90 -5.44
CA PRO A 154 -0.61 19.86 -6.52
C PRO A 154 -1.44 19.51 -7.76
N LEU A 155 -1.64 20.47 -8.65
CA LEU A 155 -2.13 20.19 -10.00
C LEU A 155 -0.99 19.77 -10.92
N SER A 156 -1.25 18.88 -11.87
CA SER A 156 -0.25 18.43 -12.86
C SER A 156 0.21 19.54 -13.79
N LYS A 157 -0.65 20.53 -14.05
CA LYS A 157 -0.38 21.74 -14.83
C LYS A 157 -1.00 22.95 -14.13
N MET A 158 -0.43 24.13 -14.36
CA MET A 158 -0.93 25.40 -13.81
C MET A 158 -1.03 25.45 -12.28
N ASN A 159 -0.16 24.72 -11.56
CA ASN A 159 -0.20 24.71 -10.10
C ASN A 159 0.05 26.12 -9.49
N MET A 160 0.84 26.98 -10.15
CA MET A 160 1.09 28.39 -9.77
C MET A 160 1.35 28.56 -8.27
N PHE A 161 2.35 27.85 -7.73
CA PHE A 161 2.66 27.83 -6.29
C PHE A 161 1.47 27.48 -5.36
N GLY A 162 0.51 26.71 -5.87
CA GLY A 162 -0.70 26.28 -5.16
C GLY A 162 -1.96 27.10 -5.47
N LEU A 163 -1.84 28.25 -6.14
CA LEU A 163 -3.00 29.06 -6.53
C LEU A 163 -3.94 28.34 -7.50
N GLY A 164 -3.38 27.54 -8.42
CA GLY A 164 -4.17 26.75 -9.37
C GLY A 164 -5.09 25.76 -8.67
N ASN A 165 -4.61 25.08 -7.63
CA ASN A 165 -5.41 24.14 -6.84
C ASN A 165 -6.61 24.84 -6.18
N ILE A 166 -6.41 26.04 -5.61
CA ILE A 166 -7.49 26.83 -5.00
C ILE A 166 -8.54 27.22 -6.05
N MET A 167 -8.10 27.72 -7.20
CA MET A 167 -9.01 28.11 -8.29
C MET A 167 -9.80 26.91 -8.83
N MET A 168 -9.13 25.78 -9.06
CA MET A 168 -9.77 24.55 -9.54
C MET A 168 -10.85 24.10 -8.56
N ARG A 169 -10.57 24.09 -7.26
CA ARG A 169 -11.55 23.74 -6.21
C ARG A 169 -12.72 24.71 -6.14
N TYR A 170 -12.46 25.99 -6.29
CA TYR A 170 -13.52 26.99 -6.36
C TYR A 170 -14.49 26.70 -7.53
N VAL A 171 -13.94 26.38 -8.71
CA VAL A 171 -14.75 26.01 -9.88
C VAL A 171 -15.51 24.70 -9.66
N MET A 172 -14.86 23.68 -9.09
CA MET A 172 -15.50 22.38 -8.77
C MET A 172 -16.67 22.56 -7.79
N LYS A 173 -16.46 23.31 -6.70
CA LYS A 173 -17.51 23.60 -5.71
C LYS A 173 -18.69 24.35 -6.33
N LYS A 174 -18.41 25.34 -7.20
CA LYS A 174 -19.47 26.06 -7.92
C LYS A 174 -20.27 25.16 -8.86
N LYS A 175 -19.65 24.09 -9.36
CA LYS A 175 -20.28 23.10 -10.25
C LYS A 175 -20.82 21.87 -9.51
N ASN A 176 -20.85 21.87 -8.18
CA ASN A 176 -21.29 20.73 -7.35
C ASN A 176 -20.56 19.42 -7.70
N VAL A 177 -19.25 19.51 -7.93
CA VAL A 177 -18.37 18.34 -8.08
C VAL A 177 -17.58 18.20 -6.77
N ASP A 178 -17.85 17.13 -6.03
CA ASP A 178 -17.18 16.78 -4.76
C ASP A 178 -15.88 16.00 -4.98
#